data_AF-A0A536KYX0-F1
#
_entry.id   AF-A0A536KYX0-F1
#
_cell.length_a   1.000
_cell.length_b   1.000
_cell.length_c   1.000
_cell.angle_alpha   90.00
_cell.angle_beta   90.00
_cell.angle_gamma   90.00
#
_symmetry.space_group_name_H-M   'P 1'
#
loop_
_entity.id
_entity.type
_entity.pdbx_description
1 polymer ?
#
loop_
_entity_poly.entity_id
_entity_poly.type
_entity_poly.pdbx_seq_one_letter_code
_entity_poly.pdbx_strand_id
1 'polypeptide(L)'
;MTTASSPTGFNLAPGVVASDHVTVQGPAGGATPQGTVAFLLCGPSQVTAGGCPAGNPVGAVKTLVSGAATSDTTAATTALGTYCWRAVYTPAGASVGIYDTAAHTDAGPECFAVGVPGPPDAGRGLNLPMPPPDFVPINAVLDNAPFRLEVPSVGIDASVESLGLLANGAMAVPQFVSDAGWLRTSAVPGSAGNAVIGGHLDGNAGEPAAFWALGRLRPGDAIIVTTATGTQLRFSVVRIGQYRRQAVPLVAVFGPSREPQLNLITCAGPYLKDHRTYRDRLVVYTRLAAVINLPSGTVPTDKPPLRAT
;
A
#
# COMPACT_ATOMS: atom_id res chain seq x y z
N MET A 1 26.06 14.52 -7.08
CA MET A 1 26.19 13.05 -7.08
C MET A 1 24.80 12.46 -6.99
N THR A 2 24.51 11.41 -7.76
CA THR A 2 23.22 10.71 -7.74
C THR A 2 23.45 9.26 -7.40
N THR A 3 22.55 8.66 -6.62
CA THR A 3 22.60 7.23 -6.28
C THR A 3 21.32 6.53 -6.74
N ALA A 4 21.34 5.20 -6.77
CA ALA A 4 20.23 4.38 -7.20
C ALA A 4 20.33 3.01 -6.55
N SER A 5 19.44 2.76 -5.59
CA SER A 5 19.31 1.44 -4.96
C SER A 5 18.84 0.39 -5.97
N SER A 6 19.26 -0.85 -5.78
CA SER A 6 18.73 -2.03 -6.46
C SER A 6 18.60 -3.17 -5.45
N PRO A 7 17.40 -3.71 -5.19
CA PRO A 7 16.14 -3.29 -5.78
C PRO A 7 15.66 -1.93 -5.26
N THR A 8 14.74 -1.31 -6.00
CA THR A 8 14.00 -0.12 -5.56
C THR A 8 12.60 -0.51 -5.08
N GLY A 9 11.97 0.35 -4.27
CA GLY A 9 10.56 0.24 -3.91
C GLY A 9 10.30 -0.21 -2.47
N PHE A 10 9.02 -0.21 -2.08
CA PHE A 10 8.61 -0.28 -0.68
C PHE A 10 7.98 -1.63 -0.25
N ASN A 11 8.10 -2.68 -1.06
CA ASN A 11 7.46 -3.99 -0.84
C ASN A 11 8.40 -5.16 -1.15
N LEU A 12 9.67 -5.04 -0.78
CA LEU A 12 10.63 -6.12 -1.02
C LEU A 12 10.46 -7.22 0.01
N ALA A 13 10.53 -8.48 -0.41
CA ALA A 13 10.39 -9.61 0.49
C ALA A 13 11.52 -9.67 1.52
N PRO A 14 11.28 -10.14 2.76
CA PRO A 14 12.35 -10.36 3.71
C PRO A 14 13.39 -11.33 3.14
N GLY A 15 14.66 -10.97 3.28
CA GLY A 15 15.78 -11.76 2.80
C GLY A 15 16.33 -11.32 1.44
N VAL A 16 15.74 -10.30 0.80
CA VAL A 16 16.36 -9.69 -0.38
C VAL A 16 17.73 -9.09 -0.06
N VAL A 17 18.64 -9.23 -1.02
CA VAL A 17 19.93 -8.52 -1.02
C VAL A 17 19.81 -7.27 -1.87
N ALA A 18 20.45 -6.19 -1.44
CA ALA A 18 20.43 -4.93 -2.16
C ALA A 18 21.85 -4.48 -2.51
N SER A 19 21.98 -3.59 -3.48
CA SER A 19 23.18 -2.82 -3.81
C SER A 19 22.78 -1.38 -4.16
N ASP A 20 23.75 -0.49 -4.24
CA ASP A 20 23.56 0.90 -4.66
C ASP A 20 24.57 1.30 -5.72
N HIS A 21 24.13 2.11 -6.68
CA HIS A 21 24.95 2.61 -7.77
C HIS A 21 25.04 4.13 -7.72
N VAL A 22 26.26 4.64 -7.72
CA VAL A 22 26.58 6.06 -7.73
C VAL A 22 27.06 6.54 -9.10
N THR A 23 26.57 7.71 -9.48
CA THR A 23 27.19 8.54 -10.52
C THR A 23 27.60 9.89 -9.92
N VAL A 24 28.88 10.22 -10.02
CA VAL A 24 29.42 11.54 -9.73
C VAL A 24 29.57 12.26 -11.07
N GLN A 25 28.99 13.44 -11.17
CA GLN A 25 29.05 14.26 -12.38
C GLN A 25 29.75 15.58 -12.07
N GLY A 26 30.66 15.95 -12.97
CA GLY A 26 31.32 17.25 -12.98
C GLY A 26 30.52 18.31 -13.72
N PRO A 27 31.00 19.58 -13.68
CA PRO A 27 30.50 20.62 -14.55
C PRO A 27 30.62 20.20 -16.02
N ALA A 28 29.69 20.65 -16.87
CA ALA A 28 29.68 20.32 -18.29
C ALA A 28 31.02 20.70 -18.96
N GLY A 29 31.63 19.74 -19.65
CA GLY A 29 32.95 19.90 -20.28
C GLY A 29 34.17 19.75 -19.33
N GLY A 30 33.93 19.46 -18.04
CA GLY A 30 34.99 19.20 -17.06
C GLY A 30 35.59 17.79 -17.16
N ALA A 31 36.70 17.59 -16.45
CA ALA A 31 37.34 16.28 -16.33
C ALA A 31 36.45 15.28 -15.58
N THR A 32 36.49 14.01 -16.00
CA THR A 32 35.75 12.92 -15.36
C THR A 32 36.14 12.81 -13.87
N PRO A 33 35.16 12.75 -12.95
CA PRO A 33 35.45 12.68 -11.51
C PRO A 33 36.29 11.44 -11.14
N GLN A 34 37.27 11.67 -10.28
CA GLN A 34 38.18 10.65 -9.74
C GLN A 34 38.09 10.63 -8.22
N GLY A 35 38.13 9.45 -7.62
CA GLY A 35 38.06 9.30 -6.18
C GLY A 35 37.47 7.96 -5.80
N THR A 36 37.02 7.87 -4.56
CA THR A 36 36.43 6.66 -4.00
C THR A 36 35.09 6.94 -3.36
N VAL A 37 34.24 5.92 -3.25
CA VAL A 37 32.93 5.98 -2.62
C VAL A 37 32.82 4.89 -1.55
N ALA A 38 32.46 5.29 -0.34
CA ALA A 38 32.05 4.37 0.71
C ALA A 38 30.52 4.28 0.73
N PHE A 39 29.99 3.06 0.71
CA PHE A 39 28.55 2.80 0.76
C PHE A 39 28.15 2.30 2.14
N LEU A 40 27.11 2.89 2.70
CA LEU A 40 26.56 2.54 4.01
C LEU A 40 25.06 2.30 3.90
N LEU A 41 24.53 1.42 4.75
CA LEU A 41 23.11 1.12 4.81
C LEU A 41 22.58 1.29 6.24
N CYS A 42 21.53 2.09 6.39
CA CYS A 42 20.76 2.16 7.63
C CYS A 42 19.64 1.13 7.59
N GLY A 43 19.52 0.33 8.65
CA GLY A 43 18.35 -0.51 8.86
C GLY A 43 17.16 0.27 9.43
N PRO A 44 15.98 -0.38 9.58
CA PRO A 44 14.73 0.27 10.01
C PRO A 44 14.81 1.08 11.31
N SER A 45 15.62 0.65 12.26
CA SER A 45 15.83 1.37 13.53
C SER A 45 16.82 2.53 13.44
N GLN A 46 17.57 2.64 12.35
CA GLN A 46 18.62 3.64 12.12
C GLN A 46 18.21 4.73 11.13
N VAL A 47 17.11 4.52 10.39
CA VAL A 47 16.56 5.52 9.47
C VAL A 47 15.84 6.61 10.28
N THR A 48 16.13 7.87 9.95
CA THR A 48 15.51 9.06 10.55
C THR A 48 14.69 9.82 9.52
N ALA A 49 14.05 10.92 9.91
CA ALA A 49 13.40 11.83 8.97
C ALA A 49 14.39 12.49 7.99
N GLY A 50 15.68 12.52 8.34
CA GLY A 50 16.81 12.90 7.50
C GLY A 50 17.59 11.68 7.00
N GLY A 51 16.91 10.53 6.81
CA GLY A 51 17.46 9.42 6.05
C GLY A 51 18.42 8.55 6.81
N CYS A 52 19.58 8.30 6.21
CA CYS A 52 20.62 7.48 6.79
C CYS A 52 21.80 8.32 7.32
N PRO A 53 21.80 8.74 8.60
CA PRO A 53 22.84 9.62 9.14
C PRO A 53 24.17 8.92 9.42
N ALA A 54 24.16 7.62 9.74
CA ALA A 54 25.34 6.90 10.23
C ALA A 54 25.30 5.38 9.94
N GLY A 55 24.74 4.97 8.79
CA GLY A 55 24.53 3.56 8.45
C GLY A 55 25.76 2.66 8.55
N ASN A 56 25.55 1.36 8.45
CA ASN A 56 26.64 0.39 8.53
C ASN A 56 27.34 0.23 7.18
N PRO A 57 28.68 0.12 7.11
CA PRO A 57 29.39 -0.09 5.85
C PRO A 57 28.93 -1.36 5.13
N VAL A 58 28.77 -1.27 3.81
CA VAL A 58 28.47 -2.42 2.95
C VAL A 58 29.68 -2.71 2.07
N GLY A 59 30.47 -3.68 2.50
CA GLY A 59 31.66 -4.13 1.78
C GLY A 59 32.80 -3.11 1.78
N ALA A 60 33.66 -3.20 0.78
CA ALA A 60 34.85 -2.37 0.67
C ALA A 60 34.57 -1.05 -0.07
N VAL A 61 35.36 -0.02 0.24
CA VAL A 61 35.37 1.26 -0.48
C VAL A 61 35.67 1.03 -1.96
N LYS A 62 34.93 1.70 -2.85
CA LYS A 62 35.00 1.51 -4.31
C LYS A 62 35.66 2.69 -4.99
N THR A 63 36.59 2.43 -5.90
CA THR A 63 37.16 3.47 -6.77
C THR A 63 36.20 3.81 -7.89
N LEU A 64 36.05 5.09 -8.22
CA LEU A 64 35.26 5.51 -9.38
C LEU A 64 35.90 5.01 -10.67
N VAL A 65 35.07 4.43 -11.53
CA VAL A 65 35.41 4.10 -12.92
C VAL A 65 34.51 4.95 -13.80
N SER A 66 35.12 5.83 -14.60
CA SER A 66 34.39 6.78 -15.46
C SER A 66 33.34 7.62 -14.72
N GLY A 67 33.63 8.03 -13.48
CA GLY A 67 32.72 8.82 -12.65
C GLY A 67 31.62 8.03 -11.95
N ALA A 68 31.62 6.69 -12.02
CA ALA A 68 30.61 5.84 -11.39
C ALA A 68 31.22 4.73 -10.51
N ALA A 69 30.44 4.22 -9.55
CA ALA A 69 30.79 3.06 -8.72
C ALA A 69 29.53 2.35 -8.22
N THR A 70 29.63 1.04 -7.99
CA THR A 70 28.56 0.20 -7.42
C THR A 70 29.04 -0.44 -6.12
N SER A 71 28.19 -0.44 -5.10
CA SER A 71 28.46 -1.10 -3.82
C SER A 71 28.61 -2.62 -3.98
N ASP A 72 29.16 -3.28 -2.96
CA ASP A 72 28.92 -4.71 -2.78
C ASP A 72 27.44 -4.96 -2.43
N THR A 73 26.99 -6.21 -2.57
CA THR A 73 25.64 -6.59 -2.12
C THR A 73 25.58 -6.66 -0.61
N THR A 74 24.45 -6.23 -0.03
CA THR A 74 24.19 -6.34 1.41
C THR A 74 24.07 -7.81 1.82
N ALA A 75 24.18 -8.06 3.13
CA ALA A 75 23.57 -9.25 3.71
C ALA A 75 22.04 -9.26 3.47
N ALA A 76 21.42 -10.41 3.62
CA ALA A 76 19.97 -10.57 3.46
C ALA A 76 19.22 -9.63 4.42
N THR A 77 18.37 -8.75 3.86
CA THR A 77 17.64 -7.76 4.65
C THR A 77 16.35 -8.38 5.21
N THR A 78 16.40 -8.84 6.45
CA THR A 78 15.32 -9.64 7.05
C THR A 78 14.42 -8.86 8.00
N ALA A 79 14.91 -7.76 8.59
CA ALA A 79 14.09 -6.92 9.45
C ALA A 79 13.09 -6.11 8.60
N LEU A 80 11.83 -6.06 9.03
CA LEU A 80 10.79 -5.30 8.33
C LEU A 80 10.96 -3.79 8.56
N GLY A 81 10.72 -3.01 7.52
CA GLY A 81 10.76 -1.55 7.55
C GLY A 81 11.64 -0.97 6.44
N THR A 82 11.90 0.34 6.55
CA THR A 82 12.66 1.09 5.55
C THR A 82 14.15 0.94 5.78
N TYR A 83 14.89 0.71 4.71
CA TYR A 83 16.33 0.76 4.64
C TYR A 83 16.71 1.92 3.72
N CYS A 84 17.75 2.66 4.07
CA CYS A 84 18.22 3.77 3.24
C CYS A 84 19.73 3.68 3.06
N TRP A 85 20.16 3.80 1.81
CA TRP A 85 21.56 3.91 1.45
C TRP A 85 22.11 5.29 1.79
N ARG A 86 23.41 5.33 2.04
CA ARG A 86 24.21 6.54 2.11
C ARG A 86 25.50 6.28 1.37
N ALA A 87 25.82 7.13 0.42
CA ALA A 87 27.10 7.10 -0.28
C ALA A 87 27.93 8.32 0.11
N VAL A 88 29.20 8.07 0.48
CA VAL A 88 30.16 9.10 0.88
C VAL A 88 31.29 9.12 -0.14
N TYR A 89 31.36 10.21 -0.92
CA TYR A 89 32.37 10.39 -1.93
C TYR A 89 33.61 11.10 -1.36
N THR A 90 34.78 10.53 -1.63
CA THR A 90 36.09 11.09 -1.31
C THR A 90 36.82 11.39 -2.63
N PRO A 91 36.99 12.67 -3.01
CA PRO A 91 37.65 13.02 -4.26
C PRO A 91 39.15 12.72 -4.22
N ALA A 92 39.73 12.42 -5.38
CA ALA A 92 41.16 12.21 -5.55
C ALA A 92 41.69 12.92 -6.81
N GLY A 93 43.01 13.11 -6.88
CA GLY A 93 43.68 13.73 -8.03
C GLY A 93 43.08 15.08 -8.40
N ALA A 94 42.75 15.26 -9.68
CA ALA A 94 42.17 16.50 -10.20
C ALA A 94 40.77 16.83 -9.66
N SER A 95 40.14 15.93 -8.90
CA SER A 95 38.82 16.19 -8.29
C SER A 95 38.91 16.81 -6.88
N VAL A 96 40.10 16.86 -6.26
CA VAL A 96 40.28 17.42 -4.91
C VAL A 96 40.01 18.93 -4.92
N GLY A 97 39.15 19.40 -4.01
CA GLY A 97 38.79 20.82 -3.88
C GLY A 97 37.82 21.35 -4.95
N ILE A 98 37.45 20.51 -5.94
CA ILE A 98 36.49 20.85 -6.99
C ILE A 98 35.10 20.28 -6.68
N TYR A 99 35.05 19.12 -6.02
CA TYR A 99 33.80 18.42 -5.70
C TYR A 99 33.52 18.46 -4.20
N ASP A 100 32.26 18.73 -3.86
CA ASP A 100 31.76 18.67 -2.49
C ASP A 100 31.76 17.22 -1.97
N THR A 101 32.29 17.02 -0.77
CA THR A 101 32.30 15.75 -0.04
C THR A 101 30.96 15.45 0.66
N ALA A 102 29.94 16.28 0.45
CA ALA A 102 28.62 16.12 1.06
C ALA A 102 28.09 14.70 0.88
N ALA A 103 27.74 14.07 2.02
CA ALA A 103 26.94 12.87 2.02
C ALA A 103 25.53 13.22 1.54
N HIS A 104 24.95 12.41 0.65
CA HIS A 104 23.61 12.65 0.16
C HIS A 104 22.54 12.48 1.26
N THR A 105 21.44 13.24 1.15
CA THR A 105 20.29 13.24 2.07
C THR A 105 18.98 12.89 1.34
N ASP A 106 18.63 11.60 1.35
CA ASP A 106 17.32 10.95 1.62
C ASP A 106 15.95 11.39 1.07
N ALA A 107 15.86 12.34 0.15
CA ALA A 107 14.58 12.61 -0.54
C ALA A 107 14.39 11.82 -1.86
N GLY A 108 15.16 10.75 -2.10
CA GLY A 108 15.30 10.10 -3.42
C GLY A 108 15.19 8.55 -3.44
N PRO A 109 15.58 7.89 -4.56
CA PRO A 109 15.52 6.42 -4.78
C PRO A 109 16.55 5.62 -3.95
N GLU A 110 17.09 6.21 -2.89
CA GLU A 110 18.12 5.62 -2.02
C GLU A 110 17.52 4.72 -0.94
N CYS A 111 16.21 4.84 -0.72
CA CYS A 111 15.51 4.03 0.26
C CYS A 111 14.67 2.95 -0.43
N PHE A 112 14.63 1.79 0.21
CA PHE A 112 13.72 0.70 -0.10
C PHE A 112 13.06 0.21 1.19
N ALA A 113 11.89 -0.42 1.11
CA ALA A 113 11.29 -1.04 2.29
C ALA A 113 11.14 -2.54 2.10
N VAL A 114 11.61 -3.25 3.12
CA VAL A 114 11.40 -4.68 3.29
C VAL A 114 10.11 -4.84 4.07
N GLY A 115 9.14 -5.47 3.46
CA GLY A 115 7.86 -5.78 4.06
C GLY A 115 7.54 -7.23 3.79
N VAL A 116 6.57 -7.81 4.50
CA VAL A 116 5.96 -9.05 4.03
C VAL A 116 5.49 -8.77 2.59
N PRO A 117 5.96 -9.53 1.59
CA PRO A 117 5.68 -9.20 0.21
C PRO A 117 4.16 -9.18 0.05
N GLY A 118 3.63 -8.01 -0.29
CA GLY A 118 2.55 -7.93 -1.27
C GLY A 118 3.24 -8.19 -2.61
N PRO A 119 2.97 -9.32 -3.28
CA PRO A 119 3.74 -9.72 -4.44
C PRO A 119 3.74 -8.69 -5.59
N PRO A 120 4.65 -8.86 -6.56
CA PRO A 120 5.22 -7.76 -7.33
C PRO A 120 4.27 -7.32 -8.44
N ASP A 121 3.15 -6.69 -8.09
CA ASP A 121 2.24 -6.01 -9.03
C ASP A 121 1.12 -5.18 -8.34
N ALA A 122 1.31 -4.75 -7.08
CA ALA A 122 0.41 -3.80 -6.40
C ALA A 122 0.25 -2.44 -7.14
N GLY A 123 0.93 -2.26 -8.28
CA GLY A 123 0.76 -1.16 -9.24
C GLY A 123 -0.27 -1.39 -10.37
N ARG A 124 -0.87 -2.57 -10.48
CA ARG A 124 -1.91 -2.90 -11.50
C ARG A 124 -3.28 -3.26 -10.90
N GLY A 125 -3.46 -3.06 -9.60
CA GLY A 125 -4.77 -3.14 -8.97
C GLY A 125 -5.62 -1.93 -9.36
N LEU A 126 -6.66 -2.20 -10.14
CA LEU A 126 -7.66 -1.30 -10.72
C LEU A 126 -7.30 -0.89 -12.14
N ASN A 127 -7.35 -1.85 -13.10
CA ASN A 127 -8.04 -1.67 -14.40
C ASN A 127 -7.82 -2.74 -15.51
N LEU A 128 -8.98 -3.03 -16.13
CA LEU A 128 -9.30 -3.50 -17.50
C LEU A 128 -8.77 -4.88 -17.92
N PRO A 129 -9.36 -5.44 -18.99
CA PRO A 129 -10.69 -6.03 -19.14
C PRO A 129 -10.68 -7.49 -18.66
N MET A 130 -11.79 -7.99 -18.11
CA MET A 130 -11.81 -9.26 -17.38
C MET A 130 -12.16 -10.46 -18.31
N PRO A 131 -11.24 -11.39 -18.59
CA PRO A 131 -11.60 -12.80 -18.56
C PRO A 131 -11.87 -13.21 -17.10
N PRO A 132 -12.73 -14.21 -16.84
CA PRO A 132 -13.11 -14.58 -15.47
C PRO A 132 -11.86 -14.97 -14.65
N PRO A 133 -11.67 -14.46 -13.43
CA PRO A 133 -10.66 -14.98 -12.53
C PRO A 133 -11.08 -16.37 -12.06
N ASP A 134 -10.13 -17.30 -12.05
CA ASP A 134 -10.25 -18.52 -11.28
C ASP A 134 -10.32 -18.16 -9.79
N PHE A 135 -11.53 -18.14 -9.24
CA PHE A 135 -11.75 -18.02 -7.81
C PHE A 135 -11.59 -19.38 -7.16
N VAL A 136 -10.83 -19.45 -6.06
CA VAL A 136 -10.98 -20.52 -5.07
C VAL A 136 -11.94 -20.02 -4.00
N PRO A 137 -13.24 -20.35 -4.05
CA PRO A 137 -14.13 -20.12 -2.92
C PRO A 137 -13.65 -21.00 -1.75
N ILE A 138 -13.30 -20.39 -0.62
CA ILE A 138 -13.01 -21.13 0.61
C ILE A 138 -14.14 -20.83 1.57
N ASN A 139 -15.02 -21.82 1.75
CA ASN A 139 -16.23 -21.80 2.57
C ASN A 139 -15.90 -21.89 4.07
N ALA A 140 -15.34 -20.84 4.65
CA ALA A 140 -15.36 -20.65 6.10
C ALA A 140 -16.21 -19.41 6.39
N VAL A 141 -17.50 -19.61 6.66
CA VAL A 141 -18.37 -18.56 7.19
C VAL A 141 -17.94 -18.32 8.63
N LEU A 142 -17.27 -17.20 8.91
CA LEU A 142 -17.14 -16.72 10.28
C LEU A 142 -18.49 -16.10 10.65
N ASP A 143 -19.05 -16.46 11.81
CA ASP A 143 -20.35 -15.92 12.29
C ASP A 143 -20.38 -14.38 12.35
N ASN A 144 -19.20 -13.76 12.48
CA ASN A 144 -19.00 -12.32 12.53
C ASN A 144 -18.51 -11.72 11.19
N ALA A 145 -18.52 -12.50 10.11
CA ALA A 145 -18.17 -11.98 8.79
C ALA A 145 -19.17 -10.89 8.38
N PRO A 146 -18.70 -9.77 7.78
CA PRO A 146 -19.57 -8.76 7.25
C PRO A 146 -20.38 -9.33 6.07
N PHE A 147 -21.69 -9.14 6.13
CA PHE A 147 -22.64 -9.57 5.11
C PHE A 147 -23.16 -8.38 4.29
N ARG A 148 -23.39 -7.23 4.92
CA ARG A 148 -23.91 -6.03 4.27
C ARG A 148 -23.29 -4.76 4.85
N LEU A 149 -23.05 -3.78 4.01
CA LEU A 149 -22.50 -2.47 4.35
C LEU A 149 -23.49 -1.39 3.93
N GLU A 150 -23.86 -0.53 4.87
CA GLU A 150 -24.74 0.62 4.63
C GLU A 150 -24.07 1.92 5.07
N VAL A 151 -24.24 2.97 4.27
CA VAL A 151 -23.79 4.32 4.60
C VAL A 151 -24.91 5.30 4.27
N PRO A 152 -25.84 5.52 5.21
CA PRO A 152 -27.11 6.22 4.94
C PRO A 152 -26.94 7.65 4.41
N SER A 153 -25.92 8.39 4.87
CA SER A 153 -25.70 9.79 4.48
C SER A 153 -25.38 9.97 3.00
N VAL A 154 -24.94 8.91 2.32
CA VAL A 154 -24.53 8.93 0.91
C VAL A 154 -25.24 7.87 0.06
N GLY A 155 -26.22 7.16 0.64
CA GLY A 155 -27.05 6.17 -0.06
C GLY A 155 -26.31 4.90 -0.49
N ILE A 156 -25.20 4.55 0.17
CA ILE A 156 -24.51 3.28 -0.09
C ILE A 156 -25.26 2.16 0.64
N ASP A 157 -25.56 1.10 -0.10
CA ASP A 157 -26.15 -0.13 0.37
C ASP A 157 -25.59 -1.26 -0.50
N ALA A 158 -24.69 -2.06 0.06
CA ALA A 158 -23.94 -3.06 -0.68
C ALA A 158 -23.83 -4.38 0.10
N SER A 159 -24.01 -5.49 -0.62
CA SER A 159 -23.56 -6.80 -0.14
C SER A 159 -22.05 -6.79 0.06
N VAL A 160 -21.56 -7.60 1.00
CA VAL A 160 -20.11 -7.71 1.28
C VAL A 160 -19.60 -9.09 0.90
N GLU A 161 -18.76 -9.11 -0.13
CA GLU A 161 -18.03 -10.30 -0.55
C GLU A 161 -16.83 -10.58 0.38
N SER A 162 -16.43 -11.84 0.47
CA SER A 162 -15.19 -12.24 1.15
C SER A 162 -14.02 -12.20 0.18
N LEU A 163 -13.08 -11.29 0.40
CA LEU A 163 -11.91 -11.12 -0.45
C LEU A 163 -10.66 -11.75 0.17
N GLY A 164 -9.83 -12.31 -0.71
CA GLY A 164 -8.48 -12.76 -0.38
C GLY A 164 -7.43 -11.77 -0.86
N LEU A 165 -6.19 -12.20 -0.74
CA LEU A 165 -5.06 -11.61 -1.43
C LEU A 165 -4.88 -12.35 -2.75
N LEU A 166 -4.57 -11.61 -3.82
CA LEU A 166 -4.18 -12.20 -5.09
C LEU A 166 -2.80 -12.88 -4.96
N ALA A 167 -2.37 -13.61 -5.99
CA ALA A 167 -1.00 -14.13 -6.06
C ALA A 167 0.06 -13.02 -6.08
N ASN A 168 -0.34 -11.78 -6.37
CA ASN A 168 0.45 -10.55 -6.22
C ASN A 168 0.18 -9.79 -4.90
N GLY A 169 -0.62 -10.37 -4.00
CA GLY A 169 -1.07 -9.90 -2.69
C GLY A 169 -1.42 -8.44 -2.57
N ALA A 170 -1.81 -7.86 -3.68
CA ALA A 170 -2.88 -6.89 -3.64
C ALA A 170 -4.13 -7.56 -3.07
N MET A 171 -4.91 -6.76 -2.35
CA MET A 171 -6.30 -7.09 -2.04
C MET A 171 -7.03 -7.37 -3.37
N ALA A 172 -7.75 -8.50 -3.42
CA ALA A 172 -8.67 -8.76 -4.53
C ALA A 172 -9.71 -7.64 -4.61
N VAL A 173 -10.47 -7.59 -5.70
CA VAL A 173 -11.58 -6.63 -5.85
C VAL A 173 -12.91 -7.39 -5.83
N PRO A 174 -14.02 -6.76 -5.41
CA PRO A 174 -15.35 -7.36 -5.51
C PRO A 174 -15.65 -7.78 -6.95
N GLN A 175 -16.30 -8.93 -7.10
CA GLN A 175 -16.73 -9.44 -8.40
C GLN A 175 -17.81 -8.55 -9.00
N PHE A 176 -18.75 -8.09 -8.18
CA PHE A 176 -19.84 -7.22 -8.63
C PHE A 176 -19.54 -5.75 -8.36
N VAL A 177 -19.83 -4.90 -9.34
CA VAL A 177 -19.68 -3.44 -9.19
C VAL A 177 -20.61 -2.86 -8.13
N SER A 178 -21.73 -3.53 -7.84
CA SER A 178 -22.67 -3.17 -6.78
C SER A 178 -22.22 -3.58 -5.38
N ASP A 179 -21.18 -4.42 -5.28
CA ASP A 179 -20.81 -5.06 -4.03
C ASP A 179 -19.55 -4.41 -3.45
N ALA A 180 -19.45 -4.49 -2.13
CA ALA A 180 -18.23 -4.22 -1.40
C ALA A 180 -17.53 -5.55 -1.09
N GLY A 181 -16.29 -5.51 -0.63
CA GLY A 181 -15.59 -6.74 -0.27
C GLY A 181 -14.61 -6.57 0.87
N TRP A 182 -14.71 -7.46 1.84
CA TRP A 182 -13.90 -7.47 3.05
C TRP A 182 -12.64 -8.31 2.86
N LEU A 183 -11.48 -7.75 3.18
CA LEU A 183 -10.23 -8.49 3.16
C LEU A 183 -10.16 -9.45 4.36
N ARG A 184 -10.28 -10.75 4.12
CA ARG A 184 -10.31 -11.77 5.20
C ARG A 184 -9.04 -11.85 6.05
N THR A 185 -7.91 -11.40 5.53
CA THR A 185 -6.64 -11.34 6.27
C THR A 185 -6.52 -10.08 7.14
N SER A 186 -7.47 -9.14 7.02
CA SER A 186 -7.64 -8.01 7.93
C SER A 186 -8.44 -8.41 9.18
N ALA A 187 -8.60 -7.50 10.13
CA ALA A 187 -9.42 -7.80 11.31
C ALA A 187 -10.88 -8.06 10.89
N VAL A 188 -11.55 -8.91 11.67
CA VAL A 188 -13.02 -9.05 11.58
C VAL A 188 -13.65 -7.75 12.11
N PRO A 189 -14.59 -7.12 11.38
CA PRO A 189 -15.26 -5.92 11.86
C PRO A 189 -15.80 -6.08 13.29
N GLY A 190 -15.52 -5.10 14.16
CA GLY A 190 -15.91 -5.11 15.57
C GLY A 190 -14.86 -5.72 16.51
N SER A 191 -13.89 -6.48 16.00
CA SER A 191 -12.73 -6.95 16.77
C SER A 191 -11.64 -5.88 16.80
N ALA A 192 -10.73 -5.94 17.79
CA ALA A 192 -9.54 -5.11 17.81
C ALA A 192 -8.70 -5.31 16.52
N GLY A 193 -8.31 -4.21 15.88
CA GLY A 193 -7.56 -4.23 14.63
C GLY A 193 -8.22 -3.39 13.54
N ASN A 194 -7.54 -3.32 12.40
CA ASN A 194 -8.07 -2.69 11.20
C ASN A 194 -8.81 -3.73 10.36
N ALA A 195 -10.13 -3.65 10.30
CA ALA A 195 -10.91 -4.31 9.27
C ALA A 195 -10.84 -3.48 7.98
N VAL A 196 -10.73 -4.11 6.82
CA VAL A 196 -10.63 -3.40 5.53
C VAL A 196 -11.71 -3.87 4.57
N ILE A 197 -12.50 -2.93 4.05
CA ILE A 197 -13.50 -3.18 3.01
C ILE A 197 -13.19 -2.31 1.79
N GLY A 198 -13.04 -2.94 0.64
CA GLY A 198 -12.84 -2.28 -0.65
C GLY A 198 -14.12 -2.26 -1.48
N GLY A 199 -14.22 -1.32 -2.40
CA GLY A 199 -15.32 -1.24 -3.36
C GLY A 199 -14.93 -0.46 -4.60
N HIS A 200 -15.56 -0.80 -5.72
CA HIS A 200 -15.38 -0.09 -6.99
C HIS A 200 -15.91 1.35 -6.87
N LEU A 201 -15.20 2.30 -7.48
CA LEU A 201 -15.69 3.67 -7.60
C LEU A 201 -16.76 3.71 -8.69
N ASP A 202 -16.42 3.17 -9.86
CA ASP A 202 -17.24 3.09 -11.06
C ASP A 202 -17.04 1.75 -11.78
N GLY A 203 -17.95 1.45 -12.71
CA GLY A 203 -17.86 0.31 -13.61
C GLY A 203 -17.10 0.64 -14.90
N ASN A 204 -17.07 -0.32 -15.82
CA ASN A 204 -16.23 -0.23 -17.03
C ASN A 204 -16.65 0.89 -17.99
N ALA A 205 -17.93 1.29 -17.97
CA ALA A 205 -18.45 2.39 -18.77
C ALA A 205 -18.50 3.72 -18.00
N GLY A 206 -17.94 3.77 -16.78
CA GLY A 206 -17.96 4.94 -15.90
C GLY A 206 -19.28 5.10 -15.14
N GLU A 207 -20.13 4.08 -15.14
CA GLU A 207 -21.35 4.04 -14.35
C GLU A 207 -21.02 3.99 -12.84
N PRO A 208 -21.81 4.65 -11.98
CA PRO A 208 -21.61 4.58 -10.54
C PRO A 208 -21.58 3.14 -10.01
N ALA A 209 -20.57 2.81 -9.20
CA ALA A 209 -20.46 1.55 -8.49
C ALA A 209 -20.70 1.74 -6.97
N ALA A 210 -20.55 0.67 -6.19
CA ALA A 210 -20.87 0.63 -4.76
C ALA A 210 -20.28 1.82 -3.98
N PHE A 211 -19.03 2.19 -4.26
CA PHE A 211 -18.31 3.25 -3.53
C PHE A 211 -18.24 4.57 -4.29
N TRP A 212 -19.05 4.76 -5.35
CA TRP A 212 -19.12 6.01 -6.12
C TRP A 212 -19.31 7.25 -5.24
N ALA A 213 -20.18 7.15 -4.23
CA ALA A 213 -20.52 8.27 -3.35
C ALA A 213 -19.61 8.38 -2.11
N LEU A 214 -18.62 7.50 -1.95
CA LEU A 214 -17.81 7.41 -0.72
C LEU A 214 -17.05 8.71 -0.43
N GLY A 215 -16.60 9.41 -1.48
CA GLY A 215 -15.92 10.71 -1.36
C GLY A 215 -16.79 11.86 -0.84
N ARG A 216 -18.10 11.65 -0.65
CA ARG A 216 -19.03 12.65 -0.11
C ARG A 216 -19.18 12.58 1.42
N LEU A 217 -18.59 11.56 2.04
CA LEU A 217 -18.64 11.37 3.48
C LEU A 217 -17.96 12.50 4.24
N ARG A 218 -18.35 12.63 5.50
CA ARG A 218 -17.78 13.61 6.45
C ARG A 218 -17.44 12.92 7.77
N PRO A 219 -16.46 13.43 8.53
CA PRO A 219 -16.29 13.02 9.93
C PRO A 219 -17.61 13.08 10.70
N GLY A 220 -17.90 12.04 11.47
CA GLY A 220 -19.16 11.85 12.20
C GLY A 220 -20.19 10.98 11.48
N ASP A 221 -20.13 10.86 10.15
CA ASP A 221 -21.06 10.02 9.39
C ASP A 221 -21.02 8.56 9.86
N ALA A 222 -22.18 7.90 9.83
CA ALA A 222 -22.33 6.52 10.26
C ALA A 222 -22.12 5.54 9.11
N ILE A 223 -21.34 4.50 9.38
CA ILE A 223 -21.20 3.32 8.54
C ILE A 223 -21.72 2.13 9.33
N ILE A 224 -22.63 1.36 8.77
CA ILE A 224 -23.27 0.22 9.42
C ILE A 224 -22.83 -1.04 8.70
N VAL A 225 -22.25 -1.98 9.44
CA VAL A 225 -21.90 -3.32 8.95
C VAL A 225 -22.83 -4.31 9.62
N THR A 226 -23.60 -5.04 8.83
CA THR A 226 -24.40 -6.17 9.32
C THR A 226 -23.60 -7.46 9.14
N THR A 227 -23.42 -8.23 10.22
CA THR A 227 -22.75 -9.53 10.17
C THR A 227 -23.67 -10.62 9.61
N ALA A 228 -23.12 -11.78 9.24
CA ALA A 228 -23.89 -12.95 8.81
C ALA A 228 -24.91 -13.43 9.87
N THR A 229 -24.65 -13.16 11.15
CA THR A 229 -25.56 -13.45 12.27
C THR A 229 -26.63 -12.37 12.52
N GLY A 230 -26.63 -11.27 11.75
CA GLY A 230 -27.58 -10.17 11.88
C GLY A 230 -27.20 -9.11 12.93
N THR A 231 -26.00 -9.19 13.50
CA THR A 231 -25.48 -8.14 14.40
C THR A 231 -25.13 -6.90 13.59
N GLN A 232 -25.58 -5.72 14.02
CA GLN A 232 -25.22 -4.46 13.39
C GLN A 232 -24.08 -3.78 14.17
N LEU A 233 -23.00 -3.51 13.47
CA LEU A 233 -21.86 -2.75 13.97
C LEU A 233 -21.92 -1.35 13.38
N ARG A 234 -22.08 -0.35 14.25
CA ARG A 234 -22.08 1.06 13.84
C ARG A 234 -20.69 1.63 14.04
N PHE A 235 -20.07 2.06 12.95
CA PHE A 235 -18.83 2.80 12.92
C PHE A 235 -19.10 4.28 12.67
N SER A 236 -18.25 5.15 13.21
CA SER A 236 -18.29 6.59 12.93
C SER A 236 -17.02 7.01 12.18
N VAL A 237 -17.20 7.74 11.09
CA VAL A 237 -16.09 8.30 10.31
C VAL A 237 -15.28 9.24 11.18
N VAL A 238 -13.97 8.98 11.29
CA VAL A 238 -13.03 9.82 12.02
C VAL A 238 -12.36 10.80 11.08
N ARG A 239 -11.87 10.30 9.93
CA ARG A 239 -11.23 11.12 8.91
C ARG A 239 -11.29 10.45 7.55
N ILE A 240 -11.09 11.26 6.51
CA ILE A 240 -11.00 10.81 5.13
C ILE A 240 -9.67 11.30 4.58
N GLY A 241 -8.94 10.43 3.89
CA GLY A 241 -7.69 10.78 3.23
C GLY A 241 -7.71 10.34 1.77
N GLN A 242 -7.28 11.23 0.88
CA GLN A 242 -7.02 10.89 -0.51
C GLN A 242 -5.51 10.89 -0.73
N TYR A 243 -4.98 9.77 -1.22
CA TYR A 243 -3.55 9.53 -1.37
C TYR A 243 -3.24 9.15 -2.80
N ARG A 244 -2.05 9.47 -3.30
CA ARG A 244 -1.54 8.77 -4.50
C ARG A 244 -1.53 7.27 -4.21
N ARG A 245 -1.78 6.44 -5.23
CA ARG A 245 -1.81 4.98 -5.07
C ARG A 245 -0.56 4.43 -4.36
N GLN A 246 0.61 4.99 -4.66
CA GLN A 246 1.90 4.60 -4.08
C GLN A 246 2.17 5.18 -2.68
N ALA A 247 1.38 6.15 -2.26
CA ALA A 247 1.54 6.88 -1.00
C ALA A 247 0.41 6.58 0.00
N VAL A 248 -0.39 5.54 -0.24
CA VAL A 248 -1.38 5.08 0.73
C VAL A 248 -0.64 4.63 2.00
N PRO A 249 -1.01 5.12 3.19
CA PRO A 249 -0.33 4.77 4.43
C PRO A 249 -0.67 3.34 4.85
N LEU A 250 0.03 2.35 4.29
CA LEU A 250 -0.32 0.93 4.40
C LEU A 250 -0.46 0.45 5.85
N VAL A 251 0.39 0.92 6.77
CA VAL A 251 0.29 0.55 8.20
C VAL A 251 -1.00 1.09 8.83
N ALA A 252 -1.43 2.29 8.47
CA ALA A 252 -2.67 2.86 8.99
C ALA A 252 -3.92 2.18 8.41
N VAL A 253 -3.82 1.63 7.19
CA VAL A 253 -4.96 0.99 6.51
C VAL A 253 -5.05 -0.51 6.82
N PHE A 254 -3.93 -1.23 6.70
CA PHE A 254 -3.84 -2.69 6.74
C PHE A 254 -3.05 -3.22 7.95
N GLY A 255 -2.35 -2.35 8.68
CA GLY A 255 -1.55 -2.73 9.83
C GLY A 255 -2.39 -3.04 11.08
N PRO A 256 -1.74 -3.45 12.18
CA PRO A 256 -2.44 -3.76 13.43
C PRO A 256 -3.01 -2.50 14.09
N SER A 257 -4.08 -2.67 14.86
CA SER A 257 -4.66 -1.65 15.74
C SER A 257 -5.13 -2.31 17.03
N ARG A 258 -5.09 -1.56 18.14
CA ARG A 258 -5.67 -2.01 19.42
C ARG A 258 -7.14 -1.65 19.54
N GLU A 259 -7.61 -0.74 18.70
CA GLU A 259 -9.01 -0.33 18.63
C GLU A 259 -9.73 -1.08 17.52
N PRO A 260 -11.05 -1.32 17.65
CA PRO A 260 -11.85 -1.86 16.56
C PRO A 260 -12.13 -0.79 15.50
N GLN A 261 -11.31 -0.80 14.45
CA GLN A 261 -11.36 0.15 13.35
C GLN A 261 -11.86 -0.52 12.07
N LEU A 262 -12.53 0.26 11.23
CA LEU A 262 -12.91 -0.14 9.88
C LEU A 262 -12.42 0.91 8.89
N ASN A 263 -11.64 0.46 7.90
CA ASN A 263 -11.13 1.28 6.83
C ASN A 263 -11.86 0.93 5.53
N LEU A 264 -12.50 1.91 4.90
CA LEU A 264 -13.06 1.75 3.55
C LEU A 264 -12.09 2.31 2.52
N ILE A 265 -11.88 1.61 1.41
CA ILE A 265 -10.95 2.02 0.35
C ILE A 265 -11.58 1.94 -1.05
N THR A 266 -11.34 2.96 -1.88
CA THR A 266 -11.75 2.97 -3.30
C THR A 266 -10.79 3.76 -4.20
N CYS A 267 -10.99 3.65 -5.51
CA CYS A 267 -10.36 4.50 -6.52
C CYS A 267 -10.70 5.98 -6.30
N ALA A 268 -9.78 6.90 -6.60
CA ALA A 268 -10.04 8.33 -6.55
C ALA A 268 -9.18 9.13 -7.52
N GLY A 269 -9.52 10.41 -7.66
CA GLY A 269 -8.76 11.35 -8.49
C GLY A 269 -8.94 11.08 -9.99
N PRO A 270 -8.04 11.58 -10.84
CA PRO A 270 -8.16 11.43 -12.27
C PRO A 270 -7.87 10.00 -12.73
N TYR A 271 -8.63 9.57 -13.73
CA TYR A 271 -8.40 8.33 -14.45
C TYR A 271 -7.24 8.48 -15.44
N LEU A 272 -6.26 7.58 -15.33
CA LEU A 272 -5.08 7.49 -16.19
C LEU A 272 -5.35 6.45 -17.27
N LYS A 273 -5.65 6.89 -18.50
CA LYS A 273 -6.00 5.99 -19.61
C LYS A 273 -4.90 5.00 -19.97
N ASP A 274 -3.65 5.45 -19.99
CA ASP A 274 -2.50 4.65 -20.45
C ASP A 274 -2.16 3.50 -19.51
N HIS A 275 -2.19 3.81 -18.21
CA HIS A 275 -2.04 2.79 -17.19
C HIS A 275 -3.28 1.95 -17.06
N ARG A 276 -4.41 2.53 -17.52
CA ARG A 276 -5.74 2.14 -17.17
C ARG A 276 -5.71 2.15 -15.64
N THR A 277 -6.04 3.20 -14.91
CA THR A 277 -6.29 3.13 -13.45
C THR A 277 -6.61 4.51 -12.92
N TYR A 278 -7.17 4.57 -11.72
CA TYR A 278 -7.22 5.81 -10.97
C TYR A 278 -5.88 6.12 -10.30
N ARG A 279 -5.47 7.38 -10.42
CA ARG A 279 -4.20 7.87 -9.88
C ARG A 279 -4.14 7.80 -8.35
N ASP A 280 -5.29 8.03 -7.71
CA ASP A 280 -5.38 8.21 -6.27
C ASP A 280 -6.25 7.08 -5.65
N ARG A 281 -6.20 6.97 -4.33
CA ARG A 281 -7.07 6.13 -3.51
C ARG A 281 -7.69 7.01 -2.44
N LEU A 282 -8.99 6.84 -2.22
CA LEU A 282 -9.69 7.44 -1.10
C LEU A 282 -9.82 6.40 0.00
N VAL A 283 -9.44 6.78 1.20
CA VAL A 283 -9.53 5.94 2.40
C VAL A 283 -10.36 6.66 3.45
N VAL A 284 -11.40 5.99 3.92
CA VAL A 284 -12.24 6.44 5.03
C VAL A 284 -11.82 5.66 6.27
N TYR A 285 -11.38 6.37 7.29
CA TYR A 285 -10.97 5.78 8.57
C TYR A 285 -12.09 5.95 9.57
N THR A 286 -12.46 4.86 10.23
CA THR A 286 -13.53 4.86 11.23
C THR A 286 -13.13 4.20 12.52
N ARG A 287 -13.94 4.41 13.55
CA ARG A 287 -13.88 3.69 14.82
C ARG A 287 -15.25 3.13 15.15
N LEU A 288 -15.28 1.98 15.82
CA LEU A 288 -16.53 1.41 16.33
C LEU A 288 -17.18 2.40 17.32
N ALA A 289 -18.47 2.64 17.12
CA ALA A 289 -19.29 3.51 17.96
C ALA A 289 -20.32 2.71 18.77
N ALA A 290 -20.89 1.65 18.20
CA ALA A 290 -21.84 0.79 18.89
C ALA A 290 -21.92 -0.62 18.26
N VAL A 291 -22.32 -1.60 19.08
CA VAL A 291 -22.75 -2.94 18.66
C VAL A 291 -24.24 -3.05 18.99
N ILE A 292 -25.06 -3.34 17.98
CA ILE A 292 -26.51 -3.43 18.07
C ILE A 292 -26.91 -4.85 17.70
N ASN A 293 -27.37 -5.61 18.69
CA ASN A 293 -27.94 -6.94 18.46
C ASN A 293 -29.41 -6.76 18.08
N LEU A 294 -29.75 -6.98 16.81
CA LEU A 294 -31.15 -7.02 16.42
C LEU A 294 -31.79 -8.31 17.00
N PRO A 295 -33.00 -8.24 17.59
CA PRO A 295 -33.68 -9.44 18.05
C PRO A 295 -33.93 -10.37 16.85
N SER A 296 -33.61 -11.65 17.01
CA SER A 296 -33.68 -12.68 15.96
C SER A 296 -35.09 -12.74 15.36
N GLY A 297 -35.27 -12.14 14.18
CA GLY A 297 -36.53 -12.14 13.46
C GLY A 297 -36.40 -11.38 12.13
N THR A 298 -36.56 -12.11 11.03
CA THR A 298 -36.57 -11.64 9.62
C THR A 298 -35.21 -11.26 9.01
N VAL A 299 -34.41 -12.28 8.66
CA VAL A 299 -33.60 -12.18 7.43
C VAL A 299 -34.58 -12.40 6.26
N PRO A 300 -34.81 -11.43 5.36
CA PRO A 300 -35.62 -11.69 4.17
C PRO A 300 -34.86 -12.67 3.26
N THR A 301 -35.26 -13.93 3.30
CA THR A 301 -34.88 -14.92 2.31
C THR A 301 -35.74 -14.69 1.08
N ASP A 302 -35.38 -13.79 0.19
CA ASP A 302 -35.96 -13.79 -1.16
C ASP A 302 -34.96 -13.31 -2.21
N LYS A 303 -34.28 -14.28 -2.80
CA LYS A 303 -33.95 -14.25 -4.23
C LYS A 303 -34.48 -15.57 -4.81
N PRO A 304 -35.38 -15.53 -5.81
CA PRO A 304 -35.94 -16.75 -6.38
C PRO A 304 -34.85 -17.60 -7.04
N PRO A 305 -34.99 -18.94 -7.06
CA PRO A 305 -34.00 -19.82 -7.66
C PRO A 305 -33.84 -19.51 -9.15
N LEU A 306 -32.59 -19.49 -9.61
CA LEU A 306 -32.24 -19.41 -11.03
C LEU A 306 -32.90 -20.59 -11.76
N ARG A 307 -33.87 -20.30 -12.64
CA ARG A 307 -34.35 -21.27 -13.61
C ARG A 307 -33.25 -21.51 -14.63
N ALA A 308 -32.82 -22.77 -14.73
CA ALA A 308 -32.07 -23.24 -15.88
C ALA A 308 -32.99 -23.27 -17.11
N THR A 309 -32.56 -22.63 -18.19
CA THR A 309 -32.98 -22.91 -19.56
C THR A 309 -31.72 -23.00 -20.41
#